data_AF-A0A960YKI4-F1
#
_entry.id   AF-A0A960YKI4-F1
#
_cell.length_a   1.000
_cell.length_b   1.000
_cell.length_c   1.000
_cell.angle_alpha   90.00
_cell.angle_beta   90.00
_cell.angle_gamma   90.00
#
_symmetry.space_group_name_H-M   'P 1'
#
loop_
_entity.id
_entity.type
_entity.pdbx_description
1 polymer ?
#
loop_
_entity_poly.entity_id
_entity_poly.type
_entity_poly.pdbx_seq_one_letter_code
_entity_poly.pdbx_strand_id
1 'polypeptide(L)'
;VFVLHKPLGLPEARKFYKQLLYGSLLLFFIDLLIYWFRSRTQLRRLMLGHHRRLFAWGVLPIAIWFLSSPDRFGAFLGAGLHVQEQGRVFVWSLLVDTLRFPLLMPAVISLLLFGMFVVSRGRRNVRTWLRDPLNAMVLVILGNLALLEILTANKQFRHIYHLVPALLLVSFLVLFKRYRPGHTRPGVVSARGSVGEALGLVSTLLLAACILVFPNTLGANPAKDYVCFTGDDPAPLAPARRIANQVPLHDSVVVWNRFHELDSPSPGRLLASEMDLLIRYRTDGKARNDSRYELDNWNRFDHFLFIGFSCKEADLESVRTLIEQRQKVTLIPQSTYFDESGICSSLFKIEQ
;
A
#
# COMPACT_ATOMS: atom_id res chain seq x y z
N VAL A 1 -16.48 -9.62 -10.83
CA VAL A 1 -15.52 -10.20 -9.85
C VAL A 1 -16.19 -10.48 -8.49
N PHE A 2 -17.30 -9.82 -8.13
CA PHE A 2 -17.98 -9.99 -6.83
C PHE A 2 -19.02 -11.13 -6.70
N VAL A 3 -19.10 -12.09 -7.63
CA VAL A 3 -20.17 -13.13 -7.60
C VAL A 3 -19.65 -14.55 -7.32
N LEU A 4 -18.33 -14.78 -7.26
CA LEU A 4 -17.76 -16.12 -7.05
C LEU A 4 -17.23 -16.30 -5.62
N HIS A 5 -18.09 -16.06 -4.63
CA HIS A 5 -17.81 -16.27 -3.20
C HIS A 5 -18.61 -17.45 -2.63
N LYS A 6 -18.62 -18.58 -3.36
CA LYS A 6 -19.04 -19.88 -2.81
C LYS A 6 -17.94 -20.92 -3.00
N PRO A 7 -17.80 -21.88 -2.05
CA PRO A 7 -16.62 -22.70 -1.90
C PRO A 7 -16.69 -23.84 -2.91
N LEU A 8 -16.30 -23.58 -4.14
CA LEU A 8 -15.77 -24.65 -4.97
C LEU A 8 -14.47 -25.05 -4.29
N GLY A 9 -14.47 -26.27 -3.73
CA GLY A 9 -13.31 -26.94 -3.17
C GLY A 9 -12.21 -27.07 -4.22
N LEU A 10 -11.54 -25.97 -4.48
CA LEU A 10 -10.33 -25.91 -5.25
C LEU A 10 -9.19 -26.28 -4.29
N PRO A 11 -8.23 -27.12 -4.73
CA PRO A 11 -7.15 -27.60 -3.87
C PRO A 11 -6.27 -26.43 -3.39
N GLU A 12 -5.21 -26.71 -2.63
CA GLU A 12 -4.09 -25.80 -2.29
C GLU A 12 -3.35 -25.18 -3.52
N ALA A 13 -3.96 -25.26 -4.70
CA ALA A 13 -3.59 -24.80 -6.03
C ALA A 13 -3.68 -23.28 -6.25
N ARG A 14 -3.49 -22.42 -5.23
CA ARG A 14 -3.50 -20.95 -5.44
C ARG A 14 -2.32 -20.47 -6.29
N LYS A 15 -1.15 -21.11 -6.18
CA LYS A 15 0.03 -20.78 -7.02
C LYS A 15 -0.22 -21.17 -8.47
N PHE A 16 -0.76 -22.37 -8.70
CA PHE A 16 -1.14 -22.86 -10.03
C PHE A 16 -2.23 -21.99 -10.67
N TYR A 17 -3.29 -21.65 -9.93
CA TYR A 17 -4.34 -20.74 -10.42
C TYR A 17 -3.78 -19.37 -10.82
N LYS A 18 -2.91 -18.77 -9.99
CA LYS A 18 -2.25 -17.49 -10.32
C LYS A 18 -1.39 -17.60 -11.58
N GLN A 19 -0.65 -18.69 -11.75
CA GLN A 19 0.19 -18.94 -12.92
C GLN A 19 -0.64 -19.19 -14.18
N LEU A 20 -1.77 -19.90 -14.07
CA LEU A 20 -2.69 -20.14 -15.18
C LEU A 20 -3.40 -18.85 -15.61
N LEU A 21 -3.83 -18.04 -14.64
CA LEU A 21 -4.41 -16.72 -14.92
C LEU A 21 -3.39 -15.77 -15.54
N TYR A 22 -2.14 -15.81 -15.06
CA TYR A 22 -1.03 -15.05 -15.65
C TYR A 22 -0.76 -15.49 -17.09
N GLY A 23 -0.59 -16.80 -17.32
CA GLY A 23 -0.28 -17.36 -18.63
C GLY A 23 -1.37 -17.10 -19.66
N SER A 24 -2.64 -17.30 -19.28
CA SER A 24 -3.77 -16.98 -20.16
C SER A 24 -3.81 -15.48 -20.50
N LEU A 25 -3.66 -14.59 -19.51
CA LEU A 25 -3.68 -13.15 -19.75
C LEU A 25 -2.49 -12.67 -20.58
N LEU A 26 -1.30 -13.25 -20.39
CA LEU A 26 -0.13 -12.98 -21.22
C LEU A 26 -0.37 -13.42 -22.67
N LEU A 27 -0.89 -14.63 -22.89
CA LEU A 27 -1.19 -15.13 -24.22
C LEU A 27 -2.24 -14.28 -24.93
N PHE A 28 -3.34 -13.93 -24.25
CA PHE A 28 -4.35 -13.02 -24.81
C PHE A 28 -3.79 -11.64 -25.11
N PHE A 29 -2.89 -11.12 -24.27
CA PHE A 29 -2.25 -9.82 -24.50
C PHE A 29 -1.34 -9.87 -25.73
N ILE A 30 -0.53 -10.91 -25.88
CA ILE A 30 0.33 -11.11 -27.06
C ILE A 30 -0.52 -11.29 -28.32
N ASP A 31 -1.56 -12.11 -28.27
CA ASP A 31 -2.48 -12.32 -29.38
C ASP A 31 -3.17 -11.02 -29.80
N LEU A 32 -3.64 -10.22 -28.83
CA LEU A 32 -4.19 -8.89 -29.07
C LEU A 32 -3.19 -7.97 -29.77
N LEU A 33 -1.92 -7.95 -29.34
CA LEU A 33 -0.88 -7.13 -29.97
C LEU A 33 -0.57 -7.60 -31.40
N ILE A 34 -0.49 -8.91 -31.64
CA ILE A 34 -0.30 -9.49 -32.96
C ILE A 34 -1.47 -9.14 -33.87
N TYR A 35 -2.70 -9.32 -33.38
CA TYR A 35 -3.92 -8.96 -34.09
C TYR A 35 -3.93 -7.48 -34.45
N TRP A 36 -3.62 -6.58 -33.51
CA TRP A 36 -3.57 -5.14 -33.75
C TRP A 36 -2.47 -4.73 -34.74
N PHE A 37 -1.32 -5.42 -34.70
CA PHE A 37 -0.25 -5.20 -35.66
C PHE A 37 -0.66 -5.61 -37.08
N ARG A 38 -1.26 -6.78 -37.24
CA ARG A 38 -1.76 -7.30 -38.53
C ARG A 38 -2.91 -6.46 -39.07
N SER A 39 -3.84 -6.04 -38.21
CA SER A 39 -5.03 -5.25 -38.57
C SER A 39 -4.82 -3.72 -38.49
N ARG A 40 -3.57 -3.25 -38.45
CA ARG A 40 -3.21 -1.83 -38.22
C ARG A 40 -3.94 -0.82 -39.11
N THR A 41 -4.27 -1.17 -40.34
CA THR A 41 -4.98 -0.30 -41.29
C THR A 41 -6.46 -0.15 -40.95
N GLN A 42 -7.12 -1.24 -40.54
CA GLN A 42 -8.50 -1.24 -40.05
C GLN A 42 -8.59 -0.54 -38.69
N LEU A 43 -7.63 -0.81 -37.80
CA LEU A 43 -7.58 -0.19 -36.47
C LEU A 43 -7.39 1.32 -36.53
N ARG A 44 -6.66 1.84 -37.52
CA ARG A 44 -6.54 3.29 -37.77
C ARG A 44 -7.86 3.95 -38.14
N ARG A 45 -8.80 3.20 -38.75
CA ARG A 45 -10.14 3.69 -39.11
C ARG A 45 -11.10 3.66 -37.92
N LEU A 46 -11.01 2.63 -37.08
CA LEU A 46 -11.84 2.47 -35.88
C LEU A 46 -11.39 3.33 -34.69
N MET A 47 -10.08 3.44 -34.45
CA MET A 47 -9.55 4.14 -33.28
C MET A 47 -9.02 5.54 -33.62
N LEU A 48 -9.57 6.53 -32.91
CA LEU A 48 -9.10 7.91 -32.95
C LEU A 48 -7.63 8.00 -32.52
N GLY A 49 -6.87 8.94 -33.09
CA GLY A 49 -5.42 9.05 -32.87
C GLY A 49 -5.00 9.27 -31.41
N HIS A 50 -5.87 9.78 -30.54
CA HIS A 50 -5.57 9.90 -29.11
C HIS A 50 -5.69 8.57 -28.36
N HIS A 51 -6.66 7.70 -28.70
CA HIS A 51 -6.75 6.36 -28.12
C HIS A 51 -5.52 5.52 -28.46
N ARG A 52 -5.05 5.60 -29.70
CA ARG A 52 -3.82 4.92 -30.14
C ARG A 52 -2.59 5.40 -29.38
N ARG A 53 -2.48 6.71 -29.13
CA ARG A 53 -1.40 7.28 -28.32
C ARG A 53 -1.50 6.88 -26.85
N LEU A 54 -2.70 6.89 -26.27
CA LEU A 54 -2.93 6.44 -24.90
C LEU A 54 -2.56 4.96 -24.73
N PHE A 55 -2.91 4.13 -25.71
CA PHE A 55 -2.51 2.72 -25.67
C PHE A 55 -1.00 2.57 -25.79
N ALA A 56 -0.37 3.17 -26.80
CA ALA A 56 1.07 3.01 -27.05
C ALA A 56 1.96 3.55 -25.93
N TRP A 57 1.58 4.69 -25.33
CA TRP A 57 2.41 5.39 -24.35
C TRP A 57 1.93 5.24 -22.90
N GLY A 58 0.70 4.80 -22.67
CA GLY A 58 0.14 4.58 -21.34
C GLY A 58 -0.08 3.10 -21.06
N VAL A 59 -0.99 2.47 -21.80
CA VAL A 59 -1.41 1.08 -21.51
C VAL A 59 -0.31 0.07 -21.79
N LEU A 60 0.36 0.16 -22.93
CA LEU A 60 1.36 -0.80 -23.39
C LEU A 60 2.59 -0.86 -22.47
N PRO A 61 3.23 0.25 -22.06
CA PRO A 61 4.36 0.21 -21.14
C PRO A 61 3.98 -0.36 -19.78
N ILE A 62 2.80 0.00 -19.26
CA ILE A 62 2.29 -0.52 -17.98
C ILE A 62 2.02 -2.02 -18.09
N ALA A 63 1.36 -2.47 -19.16
CA ALA A 63 1.07 -3.89 -19.37
C ALA A 63 2.34 -4.71 -19.54
N ILE A 64 3.34 -4.22 -20.29
CA ILE A 64 4.66 -4.87 -20.42
C ILE A 64 5.34 -4.94 -19.06
N TRP A 65 5.39 -3.84 -18.30
CA TRP A 65 6.00 -3.82 -16.97
C TRP A 65 5.30 -4.78 -16.01
N PHE A 66 3.97 -4.84 -16.05
CA PHE A 66 3.13 -5.67 -15.21
C PHE A 66 3.25 -7.16 -15.55
N LEU A 67 3.29 -7.49 -16.85
CA LEU A 67 3.37 -8.87 -17.35
C LEU A 67 4.80 -9.38 -17.52
N SER A 68 5.82 -8.53 -17.34
CA SER A 68 7.24 -8.91 -17.45
C SER A 68 7.68 -9.99 -16.45
N SER A 69 6.94 -10.18 -15.36
CA SER A 69 7.23 -11.23 -14.38
C SER A 69 5.95 -11.78 -13.75
N PRO A 70 5.85 -13.11 -13.57
CA PRO A 70 4.72 -13.73 -12.87
C PRO A 70 4.62 -13.27 -11.41
N ASP A 71 5.73 -12.89 -10.78
CA ASP A 71 5.74 -12.42 -9.39
C ASP A 71 5.06 -11.06 -9.22
N ARG A 72 5.29 -10.10 -10.13
CA ARG A 72 4.59 -8.80 -10.09
C ARG A 72 3.08 -8.97 -10.24
N PHE A 73 2.66 -9.81 -11.18
CA PHE A 73 1.25 -10.14 -11.39
C PHE A 73 0.64 -10.85 -10.16
N GLY A 74 1.35 -11.85 -9.63
CA GLY A 74 0.92 -12.63 -8.47
C GLY A 74 0.87 -11.83 -7.17
N ALA A 75 1.78 -10.86 -7.01
CA ALA A 75 1.79 -9.89 -5.92
C ALA A 75 0.63 -8.91 -6.03
N PHE A 76 0.32 -8.40 -7.23
CA PHE A 76 -0.84 -7.54 -7.45
C PHE A 76 -2.16 -8.26 -7.18
N LEU A 77 -2.35 -9.47 -7.71
CA LEU A 77 -3.52 -10.29 -7.38
C LEU A 77 -3.59 -10.61 -5.88
N GLY A 78 -2.46 -10.90 -5.26
CA GLY A 78 -2.37 -11.13 -3.81
C GLY A 78 -2.78 -9.89 -3.01
N ALA A 79 -2.31 -8.72 -3.39
CA ALA A 79 -2.63 -7.45 -2.74
C ALA A 79 -4.10 -7.06 -2.95
N GLY A 80 -4.69 -7.32 -4.13
CA GLY A 80 -6.11 -7.07 -4.40
C GLY A 80 -7.05 -8.03 -3.67
N LEU A 81 -6.58 -9.23 -3.34
CA LEU A 81 -7.35 -10.27 -2.62
C LEU A 81 -7.18 -10.23 -1.10
N HIS A 82 -6.16 -9.53 -0.59
CA HIS A 82 -6.01 -9.29 0.84
C HIS A 82 -6.98 -8.20 1.28
N VAL A 83 -8.14 -8.61 1.80
CA VAL A 83 -9.05 -7.74 2.52
C VAL A 83 -8.43 -7.45 3.88
N GLN A 84 -8.09 -6.20 4.14
CA GLN A 84 -7.72 -5.78 5.49
C GLN A 84 -9.00 -5.26 6.15
N GLU A 85 -9.62 -6.07 7.03
CA GLU A 85 -10.90 -5.74 7.69
C GLU A 85 -10.83 -4.46 8.53
N GLN A 86 -9.63 -4.03 8.92
CA GLN A 86 -9.37 -2.84 9.73
C GLN A 86 -9.21 -1.56 8.89
N GLY A 87 -9.22 -1.68 7.57
CA GLY A 87 -9.01 -0.57 6.65
C GLY A 87 -10.24 0.32 6.50
N ARG A 88 -10.14 1.60 6.90
CA ARG A 88 -11.16 2.61 6.56
C ARG A 88 -11.07 2.98 5.07
N VAL A 89 -12.13 3.59 4.55
CA VAL A 89 -12.18 4.16 3.18
C VAL A 89 -10.99 5.13 3.01
N PHE A 90 -10.25 5.05 1.90
CA PHE A 90 -9.04 5.87 1.70
C PHE A 90 -9.32 7.38 1.80
N VAL A 91 -10.51 7.81 1.37
CA VAL A 91 -10.95 9.20 1.49
C VAL A 91 -11.04 9.63 2.96
N TRP A 92 -11.60 8.78 3.82
CA TRP A 92 -11.66 9.04 5.25
C TRP A 92 -10.26 9.09 5.85
N SER A 93 -9.43 8.11 5.51
CA SER A 93 -8.04 8.03 5.94
C SER A 93 -7.20 9.24 5.52
N LEU A 94 -7.44 9.78 4.32
CA LEU A 94 -6.80 11.00 3.81
C LEU A 94 -7.29 12.27 4.50
N LEU A 95 -8.54 12.28 4.96
CA LEU A 95 -9.16 13.45 5.57
C LEU A 95 -8.92 13.51 7.08
N VAL A 96 -8.98 12.38 7.77
CA VAL A 96 -9.07 12.36 9.24
C VAL A 96 -7.81 11.81 9.87
N ASP A 97 -7.22 10.78 9.27
CA ASP A 97 -6.16 9.98 9.90
C ASP A 97 -4.74 10.40 9.45
N THR A 98 -4.60 11.35 8.52
CA THR A 98 -3.30 11.74 7.96
C THR A 98 -2.54 12.72 8.84
N LEU A 99 -3.27 13.59 9.53
CA LEU A 99 -2.74 14.59 10.45
C LEU A 99 -3.37 14.37 11.82
N ARG A 100 -2.58 14.62 12.87
CA ARG A 100 -3.02 14.53 14.27
C ARG A 100 -4.25 15.39 14.58
N PHE A 101 -4.46 16.47 13.84
CA PHE A 101 -5.65 17.31 13.92
C PHE A 101 -6.67 16.90 12.84
N PRO A 102 -7.76 16.18 13.21
CA PRO A 102 -8.66 15.57 12.24
C PRO A 102 -9.44 16.57 11.38
N LEU A 103 -9.51 17.84 11.81
CA LEU A 103 -10.19 18.93 11.09
C LEU A 103 -9.26 19.72 10.14
N LEU A 104 -7.94 19.50 10.22
CA LEU A 104 -6.97 20.29 9.46
C LEU A 104 -6.90 19.88 7.98
N MET A 105 -6.77 18.59 7.66
CA MET A 105 -6.79 18.11 6.27
C MET A 105 -8.10 18.43 5.55
N PRO A 106 -9.29 18.25 6.16
CA PRO A 106 -10.55 18.64 5.55
C PRO A 106 -10.62 20.15 5.32
N ALA A 107 -10.12 20.97 6.24
CA ALA A 107 -10.05 22.42 6.07
C ALA A 107 -9.12 22.82 4.91
N VAL A 108 -7.93 22.20 4.81
CA VAL A 108 -6.97 22.42 3.72
C VAL A 108 -7.59 22.03 2.38
N ILE A 109 -8.16 20.83 2.27
CA ILE A 109 -8.80 20.36 1.03
C ILE A 109 -10.00 21.24 0.67
N SER A 110 -10.82 21.66 1.65
CA SER A 110 -11.96 22.55 1.41
C SER A 110 -11.54 23.92 0.91
N LEU A 111 -10.49 24.52 1.50
CA LEU A 111 -9.91 25.78 1.03
C LEU A 111 -9.34 25.66 -0.38
N LEU A 112 -8.64 24.57 -0.70
CA LEU A 112 -8.11 24.31 -2.03
C LEU A 112 -9.23 24.15 -3.06
N LEU A 113 -10.25 23.34 -2.77
CA LEU A 113 -11.42 23.15 -3.65
C LEU A 113 -12.20 24.46 -3.83
N PHE A 114 -12.37 25.24 -2.76
CA PHE A 114 -13.03 26.55 -2.83
C PHE A 114 -12.21 27.54 -3.66
N GLY A 115 -10.89 27.62 -3.48
CA GLY A 115 -9.99 28.42 -4.31
C GLY A 115 -10.06 28.02 -5.79
N MET A 116 -10.03 26.71 -6.06
CA MET A 116 -10.21 26.18 -7.42
C MET A 116 -11.57 26.53 -8.02
N PHE A 117 -12.65 26.47 -7.22
CA PHE A 117 -14.00 26.83 -7.65
C PHE A 117 -14.13 28.32 -7.98
N VAL A 118 -13.59 29.20 -7.12
CA VAL A 118 -13.59 30.65 -7.33
C VAL A 118 -12.81 31.03 -8.59
N VAL A 119 -11.66 30.40 -8.83
CA VAL A 119 -10.87 30.58 -10.06
C VAL A 119 -11.61 30.02 -11.28
N SER A 120 -12.28 28.87 -11.13
CA SER A 120 -13.02 28.19 -12.19
C SER A 120 -14.26 28.95 -12.67
N ARG A 121 -15.00 29.63 -11.78
CA ARG A 121 -16.18 30.44 -12.14
C ARG A 121 -15.88 31.58 -13.14
N GLY A 122 -14.62 31.96 -13.32
CA GLY A 122 -14.19 32.87 -14.37
C GLY A 122 -14.19 32.27 -15.79
N ARG A 123 -14.15 30.93 -15.90
CA ARG A 123 -14.23 30.19 -17.17
C ARG A 123 -15.64 29.61 -17.31
N ARG A 124 -16.47 30.24 -18.15
CA ARG A 124 -17.90 29.89 -18.35
C ARG A 124 -18.18 28.49 -18.91
N ASN A 125 -17.16 27.67 -19.21
CA ASN A 125 -17.36 26.39 -19.90
C ASN A 125 -16.54 25.25 -19.26
N VAL A 126 -17.24 24.24 -18.72
CA VAL A 126 -16.64 23.04 -18.07
C VAL A 126 -15.66 22.34 -18.99
N ARG A 127 -15.92 22.33 -20.31
CA ARG A 127 -15.01 21.74 -21.32
C ARG A 127 -13.66 22.45 -21.37
N THR A 128 -13.64 23.78 -21.18
CA THR A 128 -12.39 24.56 -21.13
C THR A 128 -11.67 24.42 -19.79
N TRP A 129 -12.41 24.08 -18.73
CA TRP A 129 -11.82 23.75 -17.43
C TRP A 129 -11.14 22.38 -17.45
N LEU A 130 -11.79 21.36 -18.02
CA LEU A 130 -11.26 19.99 -18.22
C LEU A 130 -10.03 19.93 -19.14
N ARG A 131 -9.97 20.80 -20.16
CA ARG A 131 -8.82 20.88 -21.08
C ARG A 131 -7.61 21.58 -20.48
N ASP A 132 -7.74 22.17 -19.29
CA ASP A 132 -6.62 22.77 -18.60
C ASP A 132 -5.71 21.66 -18.05
N PRO A 133 -4.41 21.62 -18.42
CA PRO A 133 -3.51 20.55 -18.01
C PRO A 133 -3.35 20.42 -16.49
N LEU A 134 -3.46 21.52 -15.73
CA LEU A 134 -3.33 21.46 -14.27
C LEU A 134 -4.61 20.93 -13.61
N ASN A 135 -5.79 21.31 -14.11
CA ASN A 135 -7.05 20.73 -13.63
C ASN A 135 -7.17 19.25 -14.01
N ALA A 136 -6.70 18.87 -15.22
CA ALA A 136 -6.62 17.48 -15.63
C ALA A 136 -5.69 16.67 -14.71
N MET A 137 -4.58 17.25 -14.25
CA MET A 137 -3.69 16.62 -13.29
C MET A 137 -4.37 16.37 -11.93
N VAL A 138 -5.15 17.34 -11.42
CA VAL A 138 -5.95 17.14 -10.19
C VAL A 138 -6.94 15.99 -10.39
N LEU A 139 -7.65 15.94 -11.52
CA LEU A 139 -8.59 14.85 -11.82
C LEU A 139 -7.89 13.50 -11.95
N VAL A 140 -6.67 13.45 -12.47
CA VAL A 140 -5.87 12.22 -12.53
C VAL A 140 -5.48 11.77 -11.11
N ILE A 141 -5.08 12.68 -10.22
CA ILE A 141 -4.76 12.34 -8.83
C ILE A 141 -6.00 11.81 -8.09
N LEU A 142 -7.13 12.53 -8.19
CA LEU A 142 -8.40 12.11 -7.59
C LEU A 142 -8.93 10.81 -8.20
N GLY A 143 -8.78 10.65 -9.51
CA GLY A 143 -9.14 9.44 -10.23
C GLY A 143 -8.31 8.23 -9.79
N ASN A 144 -7.01 8.42 -9.52
CA ASN A 144 -6.18 7.37 -8.93
C ASN A 144 -6.65 7.01 -7.52
N LEU A 145 -7.01 7.99 -6.69
CA LEU A 145 -7.57 7.72 -5.35
C LEU A 145 -8.89 6.94 -5.45
N ALA A 146 -9.78 7.30 -6.37
CA ALA A 146 -11.04 6.60 -6.62
C ALA A 146 -10.83 5.19 -7.17
N LEU A 147 -9.87 5.01 -8.09
CA LEU A 147 -9.50 3.70 -8.61
C LEU A 147 -8.92 2.81 -7.51
N LEU A 148 -8.05 3.34 -6.65
CA LEU A 148 -7.57 2.62 -5.48
C LEU A 148 -8.74 2.29 -4.54
N GLU A 149 -9.67 3.21 -4.35
CA GLU A 149 -10.83 2.98 -3.50
C GLU A 149 -11.68 1.81 -3.98
N ILE A 150 -11.88 1.69 -5.29
CA ILE A 150 -12.76 0.67 -5.90
C ILE A 150 -12.02 -0.66 -6.14
N LEU A 151 -10.74 -0.60 -6.53
CA LEU A 151 -10.02 -1.75 -7.08
C LEU A 151 -9.16 -2.50 -6.05
N THR A 152 -8.84 -1.91 -4.89
CA THR A 152 -8.08 -2.60 -3.84
C THR A 152 -8.90 -2.79 -2.56
N ALA A 153 -8.97 -4.04 -2.10
CA ALA A 153 -9.44 -4.39 -0.77
C ALA A 153 -8.38 -4.17 0.32
N ASN A 154 -7.12 -3.98 -0.09
CA ASN A 154 -6.02 -3.64 0.79
C ASN A 154 -5.95 -2.12 0.97
N LYS A 155 -6.44 -1.63 2.12
CA LYS A 155 -6.59 -0.20 2.46
C LYS A 155 -5.43 0.34 3.32
N GLN A 156 -4.20 -0.05 3.01
CA GLN A 156 -3.03 0.44 3.76
C GLN A 156 -2.73 1.91 3.47
N PHE A 157 -2.40 2.67 4.51
CA PHE A 157 -2.10 4.09 4.42
C PHE A 157 -0.92 4.43 3.49
N ARG A 158 0.03 3.50 3.29
CA ARG A 158 1.15 3.67 2.34
C ARG A 158 0.70 4.00 0.91
N HIS A 159 -0.49 3.55 0.53
CA HIS A 159 -1.07 3.79 -0.80
C HIS A 159 -1.64 5.20 -0.96
N ILE A 160 -1.76 5.99 0.13
CA ILE A 160 -2.32 7.35 0.08
C ILE A 160 -1.34 8.43 0.55
N TYR A 161 -0.35 8.09 1.39
CA TYR A 161 0.59 9.10 1.92
C TYR A 161 1.36 9.84 0.82
N HIS A 162 1.70 9.17 -0.28
CA HIS A 162 2.39 9.80 -1.42
C HIS A 162 1.46 10.72 -2.24
N LEU A 163 0.14 10.56 -2.13
CA LEU A 163 -0.85 11.40 -2.83
C LEU A 163 -1.05 12.74 -2.13
N VAL A 164 -0.79 12.84 -0.83
CA VAL A 164 -0.88 14.09 -0.04
C VAL A 164 0.02 15.19 -0.62
N PRO A 165 1.36 15.01 -0.73
CA PRO A 165 2.23 16.05 -1.29
C PRO A 165 1.91 16.35 -2.76
N ALA A 166 1.48 15.35 -3.54
CA ALA A 166 1.07 15.56 -4.93
C ALA A 166 -0.19 16.44 -5.02
N LEU A 167 -1.21 16.18 -4.21
CA LEU A 167 -2.46 16.95 -4.21
C LEU A 167 -2.21 18.39 -3.77
N LEU A 168 -1.34 18.60 -2.78
CA LEU A 168 -0.97 19.94 -2.31
C LEU A 168 -0.18 20.72 -3.35
N LEU A 169 0.86 20.11 -3.92
CA LEU A 169 1.69 20.74 -4.95
C LEU A 169 0.86 21.13 -6.17
N VAL A 170 0.04 20.22 -6.67
CA VAL A 170 -0.76 20.48 -7.88
C VAL A 170 -1.85 21.51 -7.59
N SER A 171 -2.50 21.46 -6.43
CA SER A 171 -3.49 22.47 -6.05
C SER A 171 -2.86 23.84 -5.87
N PHE A 172 -1.65 23.92 -5.30
CA PHE A 172 -0.86 25.15 -5.24
C PHE A 172 -0.53 25.67 -6.65
N LEU A 173 -0.04 24.82 -7.55
CA LEU A 173 0.28 25.23 -8.94
C LEU A 173 -0.95 25.69 -9.72
N VAL A 174 -2.13 25.09 -9.48
CA VAL A 174 -3.41 25.54 -10.08
C VAL A 174 -3.73 26.97 -9.64
N LEU A 175 -3.52 27.30 -8.36
CA LEU A 175 -3.80 28.61 -7.80
C LEU A 175 -2.77 29.65 -8.28
N PHE A 176 -1.49 29.28 -8.40
CA PHE A 176 -0.42 30.18 -8.88
C PHE A 176 -0.30 30.31 -10.41
N LYS A 177 -1.08 29.55 -11.17
CA LYS A 177 -1.05 29.54 -12.65
C LYS A 177 -1.24 30.93 -13.28
N ARG A 178 -1.85 31.87 -12.55
CA ARG A 178 -2.17 33.22 -13.05
C ARG A 178 -0.97 34.19 -13.13
N TYR A 179 0.17 33.83 -12.53
CA TYR A 179 1.42 34.61 -12.60
C TYR A 179 2.28 34.35 -13.84
N ARG A 180 1.76 33.64 -14.86
CA ARG A 180 2.49 33.49 -16.13
C ARG A 180 2.67 34.87 -16.77
N PRO A 181 3.91 35.35 -16.99
CA PRO A 181 4.15 36.60 -17.70
C PRO A 181 3.48 36.52 -19.08
N GLY A 182 2.58 37.45 -19.40
CA GLY A 182 1.95 37.55 -20.73
C GLY A 182 0.54 36.98 -20.90
N HIS A 183 -0.18 36.60 -19.83
CA HIS A 183 -1.61 36.17 -19.92
C HIS A 183 -2.61 37.06 -19.18
N THR A 184 -2.14 38.07 -18.47
CA THR A 184 -2.95 39.12 -17.86
C THR A 184 -2.55 40.46 -18.48
N ARG A 185 -3.53 41.28 -18.84
CA ARG A 185 -3.25 42.70 -19.10
C ARG A 185 -2.63 43.27 -17.82
N PRO A 186 -1.49 43.99 -17.90
CA PRO A 186 -0.91 44.64 -16.72
C PRO A 186 -1.98 45.52 -16.09
N GLY A 187 -2.29 45.29 -14.81
CA GLY A 187 -3.24 46.08 -14.03
C GLY A 187 -4.63 45.48 -13.76
N VAL A 188 -5.01 44.32 -14.33
CA VAL A 188 -6.31 43.67 -13.99
C VAL A 188 -6.08 42.33 -13.29
N VAL A 189 -5.63 42.41 -12.04
CA VAL A 189 -5.80 41.29 -11.09
C VAL A 189 -7.29 41.25 -10.77
N SER A 190 -8.01 40.28 -11.34
CA SER A 190 -9.40 40.04 -10.94
C SER A 190 -9.42 39.78 -9.43
N ALA A 191 -10.15 40.57 -8.66
CA ALA A 191 -10.30 40.41 -7.20
C ALA A 191 -10.68 38.96 -6.78
N ARG A 192 -11.27 38.18 -7.68
CA ARG A 192 -11.59 36.76 -7.47
C ARG A 192 -10.37 35.85 -7.56
N GLY A 193 -9.42 36.17 -8.44
CA GLY A 193 -8.15 35.46 -8.57
C GLY A 193 -7.27 35.66 -7.35
N SER A 194 -7.13 36.89 -6.88
CA SER A 194 -6.37 37.21 -5.68
C SER A 194 -6.95 36.55 -4.42
N VAL A 195 -8.28 36.44 -4.31
CA VAL A 195 -8.93 35.69 -3.22
C VAL A 195 -8.61 34.19 -3.31
N GLY A 196 -8.73 33.56 -4.48
CA GLY A 196 -8.37 32.15 -4.64
C GLY A 196 -6.89 31.86 -4.36
N GLU A 197 -6.01 32.77 -4.79
CA GLU A 197 -4.55 32.71 -4.54
C GLU A 197 -4.21 32.89 -3.05
N ALA A 198 -4.82 33.86 -2.38
CA ALA A 198 -4.64 34.08 -0.94
C ALA A 198 -5.09 32.86 -0.13
N LEU A 199 -6.23 32.25 -0.48
CA LEU A 199 -6.70 31.03 0.18
C LEU A 199 -5.76 29.85 -0.07
N GLY A 200 -5.23 29.70 -1.28
CA GLY A 200 -4.21 28.70 -1.61
C GLY A 200 -2.93 28.86 -0.80
N LEU A 201 -2.40 30.08 -0.76
CA LEU A 201 -1.21 30.42 -0.01
C LEU A 201 -1.41 30.16 1.49
N VAL A 202 -2.55 30.58 2.05
CA VAL A 202 -2.92 30.33 3.44
C VAL A 202 -2.99 28.82 3.73
N SER A 203 -3.60 28.03 2.84
CA SER A 203 -3.61 26.56 3.00
C SER A 203 -2.22 25.95 3.00
N THR A 204 -1.33 26.38 2.10
CA THR A 204 0.05 25.88 2.06
C THR A 204 0.87 26.33 3.26
N LEU A 205 0.69 27.57 3.72
CA LEU A 205 1.38 28.10 4.90
C LEU A 205 0.88 27.42 6.18
N LEU A 206 -0.42 27.18 6.32
CA LEU A 206 -0.98 26.42 7.43
C LEU A 206 -0.38 25.02 7.50
N LEU A 207 -0.33 24.32 6.37
CA LEU A 207 0.22 22.97 6.34
C LEU A 207 1.74 22.94 6.57
N ALA A 208 2.49 23.85 5.93
CA ALA A 208 3.92 23.97 6.13
C ALA A 208 4.27 24.34 7.58
N ALA A 209 3.50 25.26 8.19
CA ALA A 209 3.63 25.60 9.60
C ALA A 209 3.33 24.39 10.49
N CYS A 210 2.31 23.60 10.17
CA CYS A 210 2.03 22.36 10.91
C CYS A 210 3.21 21.38 10.84
N ILE A 211 3.76 21.12 9.64
CA ILE A 211 4.86 20.18 9.46
C ILE A 211 6.16 20.68 10.11
N LEU A 212 6.49 21.97 9.96
CA LEU A 212 7.77 22.55 10.38
C LEU A 212 7.80 22.93 11.87
N VAL A 213 6.70 23.50 12.39
CA VAL A 213 6.63 23.98 13.79
C VAL A 213 6.23 22.84 14.72
N PHE A 214 5.49 21.85 14.23
CA PHE A 214 5.04 20.72 15.01
C PHE A 214 5.48 19.41 14.35
N PRO A 215 6.75 18.99 14.52
CA PRO A 215 7.29 17.79 13.90
C PRO A 215 6.56 16.49 14.29
N ASN A 216 5.68 16.53 15.30
CA ASN A 216 4.82 15.43 15.76
C ASN A 216 3.34 15.57 15.32
N THR A 217 3.04 16.31 14.24
CA THR A 217 1.66 16.48 13.73
C THR A 217 1.30 15.63 12.52
N LEU A 218 2.30 15.06 11.84
CA LEU A 218 2.07 13.89 11.01
C LEU A 218 1.58 12.77 11.95
N GLY A 219 0.51 12.07 11.60
CA GLY A 219 -0.13 11.07 12.48
C GLY A 219 0.86 10.06 13.09
N ALA A 220 1.98 9.80 12.40
CA ALA A 220 3.10 9.03 12.93
C ALA A 220 4.32 9.93 13.28
N ASN A 221 4.85 9.80 14.50
CA ASN A 221 6.15 10.34 14.88
C ASN A 221 7.24 9.27 14.66
N PRO A 222 8.07 9.36 13.61
CA PRO A 222 9.05 8.32 13.30
C PRO A 222 10.11 8.09 14.39
N ALA A 223 10.28 9.02 15.33
CA ALA A 223 11.22 8.90 16.45
C ALA A 223 10.63 8.23 17.71
N LYS A 224 9.30 8.12 17.82
CA LYS A 224 8.61 7.54 18.99
C LYS A 224 7.68 6.39 18.60
N ASP A 225 7.06 6.52 17.45
CA ASP A 225 6.24 5.52 16.81
C ASP A 225 7.15 4.79 15.83
N TYR A 226 7.56 3.57 16.18
CA TYR A 226 7.98 2.61 15.16
C TYR A 226 6.80 2.51 14.19
N VAL A 227 6.93 3.18 13.05
CA VAL A 227 5.85 3.48 12.11
C VAL A 227 5.16 2.17 11.73
N CYS A 228 4.02 1.91 12.36
CA CYS A 228 3.11 0.86 11.93
C CYS A 228 2.16 1.48 10.92
N PHE A 229 2.07 0.86 9.74
CA PHE A 229 1.41 1.41 8.55
C PHE A 229 -0.13 1.41 8.63
N THR A 230 -0.73 1.30 9.83
CA THR A 230 -2.15 0.97 10.02
C THR A 230 -2.91 1.87 11.02
N GLY A 231 -2.31 2.89 11.64
CA GLY A 231 -3.02 3.92 12.43
C GLY A 231 -2.35 4.38 13.72
N ASP A 232 -2.95 5.37 14.38
CA ASP A 232 -2.44 6.04 15.60
C ASP A 232 -2.75 5.26 16.90
N ASP A 233 -3.64 4.27 16.85
CA ASP A 233 -3.95 3.41 18.00
C ASP A 233 -2.93 2.26 18.08
N PRO A 234 -2.10 2.20 19.14
CA PRO A 234 -1.14 1.11 19.30
C PRO A 234 -1.80 -0.21 19.76
N ALA A 235 -3.03 -0.18 20.28
CA ALA A 235 -3.67 -1.34 20.90
C ALA A 235 -3.87 -2.52 19.93
N PRO A 236 -4.33 -2.33 18.67
CA PRO A 236 -4.49 -3.43 17.72
C PRO A 236 -3.17 -4.14 17.36
N LEU A 237 -2.04 -3.43 17.50
CA LEU A 237 -0.70 -3.91 17.14
C LEU A 237 0.10 -4.39 18.34
N ALA A 238 -0.41 -4.19 19.55
CA ALA A 238 0.24 -4.60 20.78
C ALA A 238 0.64 -6.09 20.77
N PRO A 239 -0.17 -7.03 20.25
CA PRO A 239 0.25 -8.42 20.14
C PRO A 239 1.49 -8.62 19.27
N ALA A 240 1.54 -7.96 18.11
CA ALA A 240 2.70 -8.05 17.21
C ALA A 240 3.98 -7.50 17.87
N ARG A 241 3.86 -6.41 18.64
CA ARG A 241 4.97 -5.82 19.41
C ARG A 241 5.46 -6.75 20.52
N ARG A 242 4.53 -7.37 21.27
CA ARG A 242 4.88 -8.31 22.36
C ARG A 242 5.55 -9.57 21.85
N ILE A 243 5.11 -10.10 20.71
CA ILE A 243 5.76 -11.23 20.02
C ILE A 243 7.16 -10.83 19.54
N ALA A 244 7.30 -9.69 18.85
CA ALA A 244 8.60 -9.22 18.39
C ALA A 244 9.59 -8.97 19.55
N ASN A 245 9.09 -8.58 20.73
CA ASN A 245 9.91 -8.38 21.93
C ASN A 245 10.49 -9.67 22.52
N GLN A 246 9.96 -10.85 22.17
CA GLN A 246 10.51 -12.14 22.59
C GLN A 246 11.79 -12.50 21.84
N VAL A 247 12.08 -11.82 20.72
CA VAL A 247 13.28 -12.05 19.93
C VAL A 247 14.44 -11.26 20.53
N PRO A 248 15.65 -11.83 20.70
CA PRO A 248 16.81 -11.06 21.14
C PRO A 248 17.19 -9.96 20.13
N LEU A 249 17.79 -8.88 20.65
CA LEU A 249 18.27 -7.77 19.82
C LEU A 249 19.50 -8.20 19.00
N HIS A 250 19.57 -7.80 17.73
CA HIS A 250 20.70 -8.01 16.81
C HIS A 250 21.02 -9.46 16.37
N ASP A 251 20.26 -10.43 16.86
CA ASP A 251 20.41 -11.84 16.53
C ASP A 251 19.95 -12.17 15.11
N SER A 252 20.51 -13.24 14.55
CA SER A 252 20.08 -13.77 13.26
C SER A 252 19.01 -14.85 13.46
N VAL A 253 17.82 -14.64 12.89
CA VAL A 253 16.63 -15.44 13.20
C VAL A 253 15.95 -15.93 11.93
N VAL A 254 15.69 -17.24 11.86
CA VAL A 254 14.73 -17.81 10.91
C VAL A 254 13.35 -17.73 11.54
N VAL A 255 12.38 -17.14 10.86
CA VAL A 255 11.01 -16.97 11.36
C VAL A 255 10.09 -17.89 10.58
N TRP A 256 9.35 -18.75 11.26
CA TRP A 256 8.19 -19.41 10.69
C TRP A 256 6.93 -18.81 11.26
N ASN A 257 6.36 -17.88 10.51
CA ASN A 257 5.12 -17.23 10.87
C ASN A 257 3.94 -17.93 10.18
N ARG A 258 3.27 -18.83 10.90
CA ARG A 258 2.14 -19.62 10.39
C ARG A 258 0.95 -18.73 10.00
N PHE A 259 0.84 -17.52 10.54
CA PHE A 259 -0.26 -16.61 10.21
C PHE A 259 -0.27 -16.09 8.75
N HIS A 260 0.78 -16.36 7.97
CA HIS A 260 0.74 -16.20 6.52
C HIS A 260 0.00 -17.32 5.78
N GLU A 261 -0.25 -18.45 6.45
CA GLU A 261 -1.08 -19.54 5.96
C GLU A 261 -2.56 -19.19 6.00
N LEU A 262 -3.32 -19.81 5.09
CA LEU A 262 -4.72 -19.42 4.83
C LEU A 262 -5.71 -19.97 5.84
N ASP A 263 -5.36 -21.07 6.48
CA ASP A 263 -6.09 -21.72 7.58
C ASP A 263 -5.92 -20.95 8.90
N SER A 264 -5.00 -19.99 8.96
CA SER A 264 -4.72 -19.28 10.20
C SER A 264 -5.85 -18.33 10.63
N PRO A 265 -6.25 -18.39 11.91
CA PRO A 265 -7.34 -17.57 12.42
C PRO A 265 -6.93 -16.10 12.64
N SER A 266 -7.94 -15.23 12.65
CA SER A 266 -7.81 -13.89 13.24
C SER A 266 -7.66 -14.01 14.76
N PRO A 267 -6.92 -13.11 15.44
CA PRO A 267 -6.36 -11.86 14.93
C PRO A 267 -4.97 -11.99 14.28
N GLY A 268 -4.24 -13.10 14.48
CA GLY A 268 -2.85 -13.21 14.06
C GLY A 268 -2.63 -13.07 12.55
N ARG A 269 -3.58 -13.51 11.72
CA ARG A 269 -3.54 -13.33 10.26
C ARG A 269 -3.50 -11.86 9.84
N LEU A 270 -4.16 -10.97 10.57
CA LEU A 270 -4.15 -9.53 10.29
C LEU A 270 -2.81 -8.88 10.68
N LEU A 271 -2.09 -9.52 11.62
CA LEU A 271 -0.85 -9.02 12.19
C LEU A 271 0.40 -9.69 11.61
N ALA A 272 0.26 -10.70 10.75
CA ALA A 272 1.37 -11.52 10.24
C ALA A 272 2.50 -10.68 9.61
N SER A 273 2.15 -9.73 8.74
CA SER A 273 3.14 -8.85 8.09
C SER A 273 3.81 -7.89 9.07
N GLU A 274 3.07 -7.40 10.09
CA GLU A 274 3.60 -6.49 11.10
C GLU A 274 4.55 -7.22 12.05
N MET A 275 4.25 -8.46 12.44
CA MET A 275 5.16 -9.31 13.22
C MET A 275 6.50 -9.47 12.50
N ASP A 276 6.48 -9.88 11.22
CA ASP A 276 7.71 -10.05 10.42
C ASP A 276 8.52 -8.75 10.30
N LEU A 277 7.85 -7.62 10.12
CA LEU A 277 8.47 -6.30 10.00
C LEU A 277 9.16 -5.90 11.31
N LEU A 278 8.48 -6.03 12.43
CA LEU A 278 9.01 -5.67 13.76
C LEU A 278 10.18 -6.57 14.16
N ILE A 279 10.10 -7.87 13.87
CA ILE A 279 11.21 -8.81 14.11
C ILE A 279 12.42 -8.43 13.24
N ARG A 280 12.21 -8.06 11.97
CA ARG A 280 13.30 -7.57 11.11
C ARG A 280 13.93 -6.29 11.65
N TYR A 281 13.15 -5.35 12.17
CA TYR A 281 13.73 -4.14 12.78
C TYR A 281 14.59 -4.46 14.01
N ARG A 282 14.14 -5.40 14.84
CA ARG A 282 14.85 -5.79 16.06
C ARG A 282 16.17 -6.54 15.80
N THR A 283 16.27 -7.18 14.64
CA THR A 283 17.41 -8.01 14.21
C THR A 283 18.30 -7.31 13.17
N ASP A 284 18.16 -5.99 12.97
CA ASP A 284 18.85 -5.22 11.91
C ASP A 284 18.69 -5.83 10.50
N GLY A 285 17.53 -6.42 10.22
CA GLY A 285 17.22 -7.06 8.94
C GLY A 285 17.78 -8.48 8.77
N LYS A 286 18.39 -9.05 9.82
CA LYS A 286 18.90 -10.44 9.86
C LYS A 286 17.81 -11.49 10.09
N ALA A 287 16.54 -11.09 10.18
CA ALA A 287 15.42 -12.02 10.17
C ALA A 287 15.00 -12.44 8.74
N ARG A 288 14.74 -13.73 8.53
CA ARG A 288 14.20 -14.28 7.28
C ARG A 288 12.99 -15.17 7.56
N ASN A 289 11.89 -14.93 6.85
CA ASN A 289 10.69 -15.73 6.99
C ASN A 289 10.79 -16.96 6.07
N ASP A 290 10.69 -18.14 6.66
CA ASP A 290 10.85 -19.42 5.99
C ASP A 290 9.55 -20.14 5.66
N SER A 291 8.40 -19.62 6.12
CA SER A 291 7.10 -20.29 5.94
C SER A 291 6.73 -20.52 4.47
N ARG A 292 7.27 -19.70 3.56
CA ARG A 292 6.91 -19.70 2.12
C ARG A 292 8.08 -19.89 1.17
N TYR A 293 9.30 -19.55 1.59
CA TYR A 293 10.45 -19.47 0.69
C TYR A 293 11.43 -20.64 0.84
N GLU A 294 11.27 -21.49 1.86
CA GLU A 294 12.12 -22.66 2.17
C GLU A 294 13.61 -22.40 1.87
N LEU A 295 14.30 -21.79 2.82
CA LEU A 295 15.71 -21.46 2.77
C LEU A 295 16.54 -22.73 2.64
N ASP A 296 17.42 -22.75 1.64
CA ASP A 296 18.32 -23.88 1.39
C ASP A 296 19.24 -24.22 2.57
N ASN A 297 19.61 -23.20 3.38
CA ASN A 297 20.54 -23.37 4.49
C ASN A 297 20.28 -22.38 5.65
N TRP A 298 20.32 -22.90 6.88
CA TRP A 298 20.13 -22.17 8.12
C TRP A 298 21.43 -21.88 8.91
N ASN A 299 22.61 -22.32 8.46
CA ASN A 299 23.89 -22.21 9.19
C ASN A 299 24.31 -20.79 9.60
N ARG A 300 23.77 -19.77 8.94
CA ARG A 300 24.04 -18.35 9.23
C ARG A 300 23.09 -17.75 10.28
N PHE A 301 22.18 -18.55 10.82
CA PHE A 301 21.18 -18.12 11.79
C PHE A 301 21.47 -18.74 13.15
N ASP A 302 21.28 -17.96 14.19
CA ASP A 302 21.50 -18.39 15.58
C ASP A 302 20.23 -19.04 16.15
N HIS A 303 19.07 -18.54 15.71
CA HIS A 303 17.77 -18.91 16.27
C HIS A 303 16.72 -19.21 15.20
N PHE A 304 15.77 -20.04 15.59
CA PHE A 304 14.53 -20.28 14.86
C PHE A 304 13.34 -19.85 15.73
N LEU A 305 12.44 -19.05 15.17
CA LEU A 305 11.26 -18.52 15.84
C LEU A 305 10.01 -19.08 15.16
N PHE A 306 9.24 -19.87 15.89
CA PHE A 306 7.90 -20.29 15.48
C PHE A 306 6.87 -19.29 15.99
N ILE A 307 5.90 -18.92 15.15
CA ILE A 307 4.75 -18.08 15.52
C ILE A 307 3.46 -18.73 15.01
N GLY A 308 2.48 -18.93 15.90
CA GLY A 308 1.23 -19.60 15.57
C GLY A 308 0.07 -19.28 16.54
N PHE A 309 -1.08 -19.92 16.31
CA PHE A 309 -2.28 -19.77 17.14
C PHE A 309 -2.29 -20.72 18.35
N SER A 310 -1.49 -21.78 18.32
CA SER A 310 -1.34 -22.74 19.40
C SER A 310 0.11 -23.14 19.50
N CYS A 311 0.66 -23.00 20.70
CA CYS A 311 1.98 -23.52 21.08
C CYS A 311 1.79 -24.61 22.13
N LYS A 312 0.68 -25.36 22.03
CA LYS A 312 0.49 -26.57 22.82
C LYS A 312 1.57 -27.57 22.44
N GLU A 313 1.98 -28.41 23.39
CA GLU A 313 3.06 -29.40 23.19
C GLU A 313 2.87 -30.24 21.93
N ALA A 314 1.65 -30.66 21.58
CA ALA A 314 1.40 -31.44 20.38
C ALA A 314 1.71 -30.70 19.07
N ASP A 315 1.40 -29.40 19.00
CA ASP A 315 1.70 -28.56 17.83
C ASP A 315 3.20 -28.26 17.76
N LEU A 316 3.81 -27.94 18.91
CA LEU A 316 5.25 -27.73 19.01
C LEU A 316 6.04 -28.99 18.68
N GLU A 317 5.56 -30.18 19.07
CA GLU A 317 6.22 -31.46 18.80
C GLU A 317 6.16 -31.79 17.31
N SER A 318 5.06 -31.45 16.61
CA SER A 318 4.97 -31.61 15.15
C SER A 318 5.90 -30.67 14.38
N VAL A 319 6.01 -29.42 14.84
CA VAL A 319 6.96 -28.44 14.29
C VAL A 319 8.39 -28.88 14.61
N ARG A 320 8.63 -29.38 15.83
CA ARG A 320 9.91 -29.90 16.27
C ARG A 320 10.32 -31.13 15.48
N THR A 321 9.47 -32.12 15.28
CA THR A 321 9.80 -33.30 14.46
C THR A 321 10.09 -32.92 13.01
N LEU A 322 9.29 -32.00 12.44
CA LEU A 322 9.49 -31.55 11.07
C LEU A 322 10.78 -30.73 10.90
N ILE A 323 11.17 -29.96 11.91
CA ILE A 323 12.42 -29.19 11.90
C ILE A 323 13.61 -30.06 12.27
N GLU A 324 13.55 -30.89 13.31
CA GLU A 324 14.60 -31.83 13.71
C GLU A 324 14.98 -32.80 12.58
N GLN A 325 14.01 -33.21 11.76
CA GLN A 325 14.26 -34.01 10.55
C GLN A 325 15.02 -33.24 9.47
N ARG A 326 14.93 -31.90 9.43
CA ARG A 326 15.59 -31.05 8.43
C ARG A 326 16.86 -30.36 8.95
N GLN A 327 16.92 -30.04 10.24
CA GLN A 327 17.94 -29.24 10.92
C GLN A 327 17.96 -29.55 12.43
N LYS A 328 19.14 -29.51 13.07
CA LYS A 328 19.25 -29.71 14.52
C LYS A 328 18.85 -28.43 15.27
N VAL A 329 17.70 -28.45 15.94
CA VAL A 329 17.22 -27.31 16.76
C VAL A 329 16.84 -27.76 18.15
N THR A 330 17.07 -26.91 19.15
CA THR A 330 16.69 -27.16 20.54
C THR A 330 15.83 -26.03 21.08
N LEU A 331 14.69 -26.36 21.69
CA LEU A 331 13.83 -25.35 22.31
C LEU A 331 14.57 -24.66 23.46
N ILE A 332 14.61 -23.34 23.47
CA ILE A 332 15.19 -22.58 24.58
C ILE A 332 14.22 -22.69 25.76
N PRO A 333 14.67 -23.14 26.95
CA PRO A 333 13.80 -23.26 28.12
C PRO A 333 13.10 -21.93 28.41
N GLN A 334 11.79 -21.97 28.71
CA GLN A 334 10.96 -20.81 29.04
C GLN A 334 10.85 -19.74 27.93
N SER A 335 11.22 -20.06 26.69
CA SER A 335 11.10 -19.12 25.55
C SER A 335 9.73 -19.13 24.88
N THR A 336 8.83 -20.05 25.28
CA THR A 336 7.46 -20.08 24.77
C THR A 336 6.65 -18.97 25.43
N TYR A 337 6.18 -18.05 24.60
CA TYR A 337 5.35 -16.92 25.00
C TYR A 337 3.92 -17.09 24.48
N PHE A 338 2.95 -16.76 25.33
CA PHE A 338 1.54 -16.74 25.00
C PHE A 338 0.99 -15.33 25.19
N ASP A 339 0.44 -14.78 24.12
CA ASP A 339 -0.25 -13.51 24.13
C ASP A 339 -1.73 -13.70 24.48
N GLU A 340 -2.32 -12.73 25.18
CA GLU A 340 -3.75 -12.70 25.53
C GLU A 340 -4.67 -12.77 24.29
N SER A 341 -4.18 -12.34 23.12
CA SER A 341 -4.89 -12.42 21.84
C SER A 341 -4.95 -13.84 21.24
N GLY A 342 -4.37 -14.85 21.90
CA GLY A 342 -4.29 -16.22 21.40
C GLY A 342 -3.16 -16.45 20.39
N ILE A 343 -2.26 -15.49 20.24
CA ILE A 343 -1.03 -15.63 19.45
C ILE A 343 0.06 -16.19 20.36
N CYS A 344 0.88 -17.10 19.86
CA CYS A 344 1.99 -17.64 20.61
C CYS A 344 3.27 -17.64 19.78
N SER A 345 4.41 -17.67 20.46
CA SER A 345 5.71 -17.83 19.83
C SER A 345 6.63 -18.71 20.66
N SER A 346 7.51 -19.45 20.01
CA SER A 346 8.54 -20.27 20.66
C SER A 346 9.88 -20.08 19.97
N LEU A 347 10.94 -19.88 20.77
CA LEU A 347 12.29 -19.66 20.27
C LEU A 347 13.14 -20.92 20.44
N PHE A 348 13.78 -21.32 19.36
CA PHE A 348 14.65 -22.47 19.30
C PHE A 348 16.07 -21.99 18.98
N LYS A 349 17.06 -22.64 19.55
CA LYS A 349 18.46 -22.47 19.21
C LYS A 349 18.81 -23.42 18.07
N ILE A 350 19.49 -22.91 17.04
CA ILE A 350 20.00 -23.73 15.95
C ILE A 350 21.35 -24.30 16.39
N GLU A 351 21.52 -25.62 16.34
CA GLU A 351 22.80 -26.26 16.63
C GLU A 351 23.68 -26.23 15.38
N GLN A 352 24.88 -25.66 15.50
CA GLN A 352 25.88 -25.58 14.43
C GLN A 352 26.78 -26.81 14.39
#